data_AF-A0AAN5RH48-F1
#
_entry.id   AF-A0AAN5RH48-F1
#
_cell.length_a   1.000
_cell.length_b   1.000
_cell.length_c   1.000
_cell.angle_alpha   90.00
_cell.angle_beta   90.00
_cell.angle_gamma   90.00
#
_symmetry.space_group_name_H-M   'P 1'
#
loop_
_entity.id
_entity.type
_entity.pdbx_description
1 polymer ?
#
loop_
_entity_poly.entity_id
_entity_poly.type
_entity_poly.pdbx_seq_one_letter_code
_entity_poly.pdbx_strand_id
1 'polypeptide(L)'
;MKIVTAKNGFYNEDGSINCLAHFEGFDDFIPFTSSPDDTEEHGRQLYTDLKAGKYGEVKPFTVTPEMVQAARDAKHAEITIWRDQQENGSIIFTLNGHRWDCGKASQARLAPVVAVAKSGALPPGFFWTDADNIDVPMTADELVALEAAMQQNMV
;
A
#
# COMPACT_ATOMS: atom_id res chain seq x y z
N MET A 1 -28.94 -27.51 3.48
CA MET A 1 -28.22 -28.76 3.16
C MET A 1 -28.04 -29.56 4.45
N LYS A 2 -28.21 -30.87 4.46
CA LYS A 2 -28.10 -31.67 5.69
C LYS A 2 -26.68 -32.21 5.85
N ILE A 3 -26.07 -31.98 7.00
CA ILE A 3 -24.73 -32.47 7.34
C ILE A 3 -24.84 -33.96 7.70
N VAL A 4 -24.08 -34.81 7.02
CA VAL A 4 -23.96 -36.24 7.33
C VAL A 4 -22.84 -36.46 8.33
N THR A 5 -21.65 -35.93 8.04
CA THR A 5 -20.48 -35.98 8.92
C THR A 5 -19.44 -34.94 8.50
N ALA A 6 -18.41 -34.74 9.31
CA ALA A 6 -17.23 -33.96 8.94
C ALA A 6 -15.95 -34.61 9.48
N LYS A 7 -14.80 -34.16 9.01
CA LYS A 7 -13.50 -34.59 9.53
C LYS A 7 -12.42 -33.53 9.26
N ASN A 8 -11.26 -33.73 9.88
CA ASN A 8 -10.07 -32.90 9.68
C ASN A 8 -10.34 -31.41 9.97
N GLY A 9 -11.09 -31.12 11.04
CA GLY A 9 -11.35 -29.75 11.47
C GLY A 9 -10.06 -29.06 11.92
N PHE A 10 -9.85 -27.82 11.48
CA PHE A 10 -8.82 -26.93 12.01
C PHE A 10 -9.31 -25.48 12.03
N TYR A 11 -8.95 -24.75 13.08
CA TYR A 11 -9.25 -23.33 13.18
C TYR A 11 -8.42 -22.53 12.18
N ASN A 12 -9.06 -21.53 11.58
CA ASN A 12 -8.42 -20.45 10.86
C ASN A 12 -8.10 -19.30 11.83
N GLU A 13 -7.31 -18.32 11.37
CA GLU A 13 -6.90 -17.16 12.16
C GLU A 13 -8.10 -16.32 12.64
N ASP A 14 -9.17 -16.25 11.84
CA ASP A 14 -10.41 -15.51 12.15
C ASP A 14 -11.38 -16.28 13.08
N GLY A 15 -10.99 -17.48 13.52
CA GLY A 15 -11.81 -18.33 14.39
C GLY A 15 -12.90 -19.13 13.67
N SER A 16 -12.99 -19.06 12.34
CA SER A 16 -13.74 -20.03 11.53
C SER A 16 -13.05 -21.40 11.54
N ILE A 17 -13.76 -22.45 11.13
CA ILE A 17 -13.24 -23.83 11.10
C ILE A 17 -13.31 -24.36 9.67
N ASN A 18 -12.14 -24.63 9.09
CA ASN A 18 -12.03 -25.40 7.87
C ASN A 18 -12.14 -26.89 8.19
N CYS A 19 -12.84 -27.63 7.34
CA CYS A 19 -12.99 -29.07 7.47
C CYS A 19 -13.28 -29.72 6.11
N LEU A 20 -13.28 -31.05 6.10
CA LEU A 20 -13.92 -31.84 5.06
C LEU A 20 -15.32 -32.22 5.54
N ALA A 21 -16.35 -31.67 4.91
CA ALA A 21 -17.74 -31.94 5.23
C ALA A 21 -18.34 -32.92 4.22
N HIS A 22 -19.20 -33.83 4.69
CA HIS A 22 -20.02 -34.66 3.83
C HIS A 22 -21.49 -34.27 4.05
N PHE A 23 -22.15 -33.93 2.96
CA PHE A 23 -23.54 -33.49 2.97
C PHE A 23 -24.41 -34.51 2.26
N GLU A 24 -25.68 -34.61 2.68
CA GLU A 24 -26.65 -35.49 2.05
C GLU A 24 -26.84 -35.08 0.58
N GLY A 25 -26.72 -36.04 -0.33
CA GLY A 25 -26.77 -35.82 -1.79
C GLY A 25 -25.43 -35.59 -2.47
N PHE A 26 -24.31 -35.59 -1.72
CA PHE A 26 -22.95 -35.60 -2.27
C PHE A 26 -22.32 -36.98 -2.08
N ASP A 27 -21.56 -37.44 -3.07
CA ASP A 27 -20.88 -38.74 -2.99
C ASP A 27 -19.61 -38.66 -2.12
N ASP A 28 -18.90 -37.52 -2.17
CA ASP A 28 -17.61 -37.32 -1.53
C ASP A 28 -17.62 -36.24 -0.44
N PHE A 29 -16.57 -36.25 0.38
CA PHE A 29 -16.25 -35.12 1.26
C PHE A 29 -15.82 -33.91 0.44
N ILE A 30 -16.40 -32.74 0.76
CA ILE A 30 -16.03 -31.47 0.15
C ILE A 30 -15.33 -30.55 1.16
N PRO A 31 -14.32 -29.78 0.74
CA PRO A 31 -13.77 -28.70 1.57
C PRO A 31 -14.86 -27.69 1.92
N PHE A 32 -14.98 -27.36 3.19
CA PHE A 32 -15.96 -26.39 3.68
C PHE A 32 -15.36 -25.54 4.80
N THR A 33 -15.61 -24.24 4.74
CA THR A 33 -15.27 -23.29 5.80
C THR A 33 -16.54 -22.96 6.57
N SER A 34 -16.62 -23.42 7.82
CA SER A 34 -17.76 -23.15 8.70
C SER A 34 -17.46 -21.96 9.61
N SER A 35 -18.47 -21.11 9.83
CA SER A 35 -18.36 -19.91 10.66
C SER A 35 -19.60 -19.71 11.52
N PRO A 36 -19.50 -19.10 12.71
CA PRO A 36 -20.69 -18.69 13.48
C PRO A 36 -21.54 -17.67 12.70
N ASP A 37 -20.93 -16.89 11.81
CA ASP A 37 -21.55 -15.83 11.02
C ASP A 37 -21.86 -16.27 9.57
N ASP A 38 -21.81 -17.58 9.29
CA ASP A 38 -22.11 -18.11 7.96
C ASP A 38 -23.52 -17.70 7.52
N THR A 39 -23.68 -17.31 6.25
CA THR A 39 -24.98 -16.92 5.71
C THR A 39 -25.95 -18.10 5.63
N GLU A 40 -25.43 -19.32 5.43
CA GLU A 40 -26.22 -20.53 5.31
C GLU A 40 -26.34 -21.23 6.67
N GLU A 41 -27.56 -21.66 7.01
CA GLU A 41 -27.86 -22.28 8.31
C GLU A 41 -26.98 -23.49 8.63
N HIS A 42 -26.69 -24.30 7.61
CA HIS A 42 -25.88 -25.49 7.78
C HIS A 42 -24.40 -25.18 8.02
N GLY A 43 -23.89 -24.03 7.55
CA GLY A 43 -22.53 -23.59 7.88
C GLY A 43 -22.40 -23.23 9.36
N ARG A 44 -23.39 -22.52 9.91
CA ARG A 44 -23.47 -22.20 11.36
C ARG A 44 -23.66 -23.44 12.23
N GLN A 45 -24.51 -24.37 11.78
CA GLN A 45 -24.72 -25.64 12.48
C GLN A 45 -23.44 -26.49 12.48
N LEU A 46 -22.75 -26.59 11.33
CA LEU A 46 -21.50 -27.32 11.20
C LEU A 46 -20.41 -26.74 12.11
N TYR A 47 -20.31 -25.41 12.19
CA TYR A 47 -19.38 -24.73 13.11
C TYR A 47 -19.67 -25.12 14.57
N THR A 48 -20.93 -25.04 14.98
CA THR A 48 -21.36 -25.39 16.35
C THR A 48 -21.04 -26.85 16.68
N ASP A 49 -21.33 -27.76 15.76
CA ASP A 49 -21.06 -29.19 15.90
C ASP A 49 -19.56 -29.49 16.01
N LEU A 50 -18.74 -28.88 15.14
CA LEU A 50 -17.28 -29.03 15.15
C LEU A 50 -16.67 -28.49 16.45
N LYS A 51 -17.09 -27.30 16.88
CA LYS A 51 -16.65 -26.69 18.14
C LYS A 51 -17.03 -27.53 19.36
N ALA A 52 -18.16 -28.23 19.31
CA ALA A 52 -18.59 -29.18 20.34
C ALA A 52 -17.84 -30.53 20.28
N GLY A 53 -16.96 -30.74 19.30
CA GLY A 53 -16.18 -31.98 19.14
C GLY A 53 -16.97 -33.14 18.55
N LYS A 54 -18.18 -32.90 18.01
CA LYS A 54 -19.08 -33.95 17.48
C LYS A 54 -18.44 -34.79 16.38
N TYR A 55 -17.54 -34.21 15.60
CA TYR A 55 -16.86 -34.85 14.48
C TYR A 55 -15.35 -35.05 14.73
N GLY A 56 -14.94 -35.06 15.99
CA GLY A 56 -13.55 -35.14 16.41
C GLY A 56 -12.97 -33.79 16.84
N GLU A 57 -11.73 -33.82 17.31
CA GLU A 57 -11.01 -32.64 17.76
C GLU A 57 -10.72 -31.69 16.58
N VAL A 58 -11.00 -30.39 16.80
CA VAL A 58 -10.62 -29.33 15.88
C VAL A 58 -9.23 -28.86 16.25
N LYS A 59 -8.27 -29.01 15.32
CA LYS A 59 -6.89 -28.60 15.55
C LYS A 59 -6.81 -27.07 15.71
N PRO A 60 -6.00 -26.57 16.65
CA PRO A 60 -5.80 -25.13 16.80
C PRO A 60 -5.09 -24.54 15.58
N PHE A 61 -5.38 -23.29 15.30
CA PHE A 61 -4.60 -22.49 14.36
C PHE A 61 -3.16 -22.36 14.89
N THR A 62 -2.17 -22.56 14.02
CA THR A 62 -0.76 -22.41 14.35
C THR A 62 -0.12 -21.48 13.33
N VAL A 63 0.46 -20.39 13.81
CA VAL A 63 1.23 -19.47 12.97
C VAL A 63 2.48 -20.18 12.47
N THR A 64 2.66 -20.22 11.14
CA THR A 64 3.86 -20.81 10.54
C THR A 64 4.95 -19.76 10.30
N PRO A 65 6.23 -20.18 10.20
CA PRO A 65 7.32 -19.27 9.81
C PRO A 65 7.05 -18.53 8.49
N GLU A 66 6.39 -19.20 7.53
CA GLU A 66 6.03 -18.62 6.22
C GLU A 66 5.02 -17.48 6.39
N MET A 67 4.03 -17.64 7.28
CA MET A 67 3.07 -16.57 7.58
C MET A 67 3.76 -15.35 8.20
N VAL A 68 4.69 -15.57 9.13
CA VAL A 68 5.48 -14.49 9.74
C VAL A 68 6.34 -13.78 8.68
N GLN A 69 6.96 -14.54 7.78
CA GLN A 69 7.77 -13.97 6.72
C GLN A 69 6.92 -13.14 5.75
N ALA A 70 5.77 -13.66 5.32
CA ALA A 70 4.85 -12.91 4.46
C ALA A 70 4.36 -11.61 5.12
N ALA A 71 4.05 -11.63 6.42
CA ALA A 71 3.67 -10.43 7.16
C ALA A 71 4.81 -9.41 7.27
N ARG A 72 6.05 -9.87 7.46
CA ARG A 72 7.24 -9.00 7.46
C ARG A 72 7.47 -8.38 6.09
N ASP A 73 7.39 -9.17 5.03
CA ASP A 73 7.59 -8.69 3.66
C ASP A 73 6.53 -7.66 3.27
N ALA A 74 5.27 -7.89 3.66
CA ALA A 74 4.19 -6.92 3.47
C ALA A 74 4.47 -5.61 4.19
N LYS A 75 4.91 -5.66 5.46
CA LYS A 75 5.28 -4.44 6.20
C LYS A 75 6.53 -3.76 5.67
N HIS A 76 7.52 -4.51 5.20
CA HIS A 76 8.67 -3.94 4.53
C HIS A 76 8.27 -3.18 3.26
N ALA A 77 7.41 -3.78 2.43
CA ALA A 77 6.89 -3.11 1.24
C ALA A 77 6.12 -1.83 1.57
N GLU A 78 5.27 -1.84 2.60
CA GLU A 78 4.55 -0.65 3.07
C GLU A 78 5.50 0.46 3.52
N ILE A 79 6.53 0.11 4.30
CA ILE A 79 7.57 1.06 4.75
C ILE A 79 8.34 1.63 3.55
N THR A 80 8.71 0.79 2.58
CA THR A 80 9.40 1.22 1.36
C THR A 80 8.54 2.22 0.59
N ILE A 81 7.26 1.90 0.35
CA ILE A 81 6.32 2.80 -0.35
C ILE A 81 6.18 4.12 0.40
N TRP A 82 6.00 4.07 1.73
CA TRP A 82 5.87 5.28 2.54
C TRP A 82 7.13 6.14 2.47
N ARG A 83 8.31 5.52 2.60
CA ARG A 83 9.58 6.23 2.49
C ARG A 83 9.75 6.85 1.10
N ASP A 84 9.43 6.12 0.04
CA ASP A 84 9.54 6.63 -1.32
C ASP A 84 8.58 7.80 -1.56
N GLN A 85 7.38 7.79 -0.94
CA GLN A 85 6.46 8.93 -0.96
C GLN A 85 7.02 10.13 -0.19
N GLN A 86 7.59 9.92 1.00
CA GLN A 86 8.18 10.99 1.79
C GLN A 86 9.41 11.60 1.08
N GLU A 87 10.30 10.76 0.55
CA GLU A 87 11.51 11.18 -0.15
C GLU A 87 11.24 11.92 -1.47
N ASN A 88 10.10 11.65 -2.11
CA ASN A 88 9.66 12.33 -3.33
C ASN A 88 8.61 13.42 -3.06
N GLY A 89 8.28 13.69 -1.79
CA GLY A 89 7.36 14.75 -1.41
C GLY A 89 7.87 16.13 -1.85
N SER A 90 6.95 17.04 -2.15
CA SER A 90 7.34 18.41 -2.44
C SER A 90 7.67 19.15 -1.15
N ILE A 91 8.84 19.78 -1.12
CA ILE A 91 9.22 20.75 -0.11
C ILE A 91 8.95 22.13 -0.71
N ILE A 92 8.26 23.00 0.01
CA ILE A 92 7.92 24.34 -0.47
C ILE A 92 8.72 25.38 0.32
N PHE A 93 9.36 26.31 -0.37
CA PHE A 93 10.02 27.47 0.22
C PHE A 93 9.61 28.77 -0.48
N THR A 94 9.92 29.91 0.11
CA THR A 94 9.57 31.23 -0.45
C THR A 94 10.81 31.95 -0.95
N LEU A 95 10.76 32.48 -2.17
CA LEU A 95 11.80 33.33 -2.76
C LEU A 95 11.14 34.39 -3.66
N ASN A 96 11.58 35.65 -3.53
CA ASN A 96 11.09 36.78 -4.31
C ASN A 96 9.56 36.94 -4.31
N GLY A 97 8.91 36.59 -3.19
CA GLY A 97 7.46 36.69 -3.04
C GLY A 97 6.65 35.52 -3.60
N HIS A 98 7.31 34.53 -4.21
CA HIS A 98 6.69 33.32 -4.75
C HIS A 98 7.04 32.08 -3.91
N ARG A 99 6.14 31.09 -3.93
CA ARG A 99 6.34 29.79 -3.27
C ARG A 99 6.81 28.78 -4.31
N TRP A 100 7.90 28.08 -4.05
CA TRP A 100 8.52 27.18 -5.03
C TRP A 100 8.64 25.77 -4.48
N ASP A 101 8.34 24.79 -5.32
CA ASP A 101 8.66 23.40 -5.05
C ASP A 101 10.18 23.20 -5.17
N CYS A 102 10.85 22.75 -4.11
CA CYS A 102 12.27 22.39 -4.12
C CYS A 102 12.54 20.89 -3.89
N GLY A 103 11.51 20.04 -3.95
CA GLY A 103 11.68 18.58 -3.89
C GLY A 103 12.56 18.05 -5.03
N LYS A 104 13.07 16.82 -4.89
CA LYS A 104 14.00 16.18 -5.84
C LYS A 104 13.54 16.28 -7.30
N ALA A 105 12.24 16.07 -7.55
CA ALA A 105 11.65 16.15 -8.88
C ALA A 105 11.69 17.55 -9.49
N SER A 106 11.46 18.60 -8.69
CA SER A 106 11.52 19.98 -9.15
C SER A 106 12.96 20.38 -9.51
N GLN A 107 13.92 20.01 -8.66
CA GLN A 107 15.35 20.24 -8.94
C GLN A 107 15.82 19.51 -10.20
N ALA A 108 15.42 18.26 -10.39
CA ALA A 108 15.75 17.48 -11.59
C ALA A 108 15.20 18.12 -12.88
N ARG A 109 14.02 18.75 -12.81
CA ARG A 109 13.42 19.48 -13.94
C ARG A 109 14.10 20.83 -14.18
N LEU A 110 14.51 21.53 -13.11
CA LEU A 110 15.13 22.85 -13.20
C LEU A 110 16.57 22.78 -13.72
N ALA A 111 17.33 21.74 -13.35
CA ALA A 111 18.73 21.56 -13.74
C ALA A 111 19.03 21.74 -15.25
N PRO A 112 18.34 21.07 -16.19
CA PRO A 112 18.59 21.28 -17.62
C PRO A 112 18.19 22.69 -18.09
N VAL A 113 17.15 23.30 -17.49
CA VAL A 113 16.73 24.67 -17.80
C VAL A 113 17.81 25.67 -17.40
N VAL A 114 18.41 25.48 -16.22
CA VAL A 114 19.50 26.33 -15.75
C VAL A 114 20.76 26.15 -16.59
N ALA A 115 21.06 24.93 -17.06
CA ALA A 115 22.16 24.70 -17.99
C ALA A 115 21.96 25.47 -19.31
N VAL A 116 20.75 25.47 -19.87
CA VAL A 116 20.39 26.26 -21.06
C VAL A 116 20.51 27.76 -20.77
N ALA A 117 20.01 28.22 -19.62
CA ALA A 117 20.11 29.61 -19.18
C ALA A 117 21.57 30.08 -19.08
N LYS A 118 22.44 29.29 -18.45
CA LYS A 118 23.89 29.55 -18.32
C LYS A 118 24.60 29.59 -19.68
N SER A 119 24.07 28.94 -20.71
CA SER A 119 24.60 29.00 -22.09
C SER A 119 24.11 30.20 -22.90
N GLY A 120 23.24 31.05 -22.33
CA GLY A 120 22.65 32.20 -23.01
C GLY A 120 21.60 31.83 -24.06
N ALA A 121 21.13 30.58 -24.05
CA ALA A 121 20.16 30.04 -25.02
C ALA A 121 18.73 29.96 -24.46
N LEU A 122 18.43 30.70 -23.38
CA LEU A 122 17.08 30.76 -22.82
C LEU A 122 16.13 31.44 -23.81
N PRO A 123 14.99 30.83 -24.16
CA PRO A 123 14.02 31.46 -25.06
C PRO A 123 13.47 32.79 -24.49
N PRO A 124 13.16 33.79 -25.35
CA PRO A 124 12.47 35.00 -24.92
C PRO A 124 11.12 34.69 -24.25
N GLY A 125 10.84 35.33 -23.13
CA GLY A 125 9.58 35.13 -22.39
C GLY A 125 9.48 33.79 -21.65
N PHE A 126 10.60 33.10 -21.42
CA PHE A 126 10.63 31.89 -20.60
C PHE A 126 10.06 32.14 -19.19
N PHE A 127 9.37 31.15 -18.67
CA PHE A 127 8.77 31.18 -17.33
C PHE A 127 9.04 29.87 -16.59
N TRP A 128 8.93 29.94 -15.26
CA TRP A 128 8.89 28.78 -14.40
C TRP A 128 7.60 28.80 -13.59
N THR A 129 6.92 27.66 -13.50
CA THR A 129 5.67 27.54 -12.74
C THR A 129 6.01 27.36 -11.26
N ASP A 130 5.42 28.20 -10.41
CA ASP A 130 5.58 28.14 -8.96
C ASP A 130 4.67 27.07 -8.31
N ALA A 131 4.81 26.87 -7.00
CA ALA A 131 4.06 25.86 -6.25
C ALA A 131 2.55 26.14 -6.16
N ASP A 132 2.13 27.38 -6.44
CA ASP A 132 0.72 27.77 -6.51
C ASP A 132 0.17 27.65 -7.95
N ASN A 133 0.93 27.04 -8.86
CA ASN A 133 0.64 26.88 -10.30
C ASN A 133 0.58 28.21 -11.07
N ILE A 134 1.39 29.20 -10.65
CA ILE A 134 1.50 30.48 -11.35
C ILE A 134 2.74 30.45 -12.23
N ASP A 135 2.56 30.73 -13.53
CA ASP A 135 3.67 30.88 -14.47
C ASP A 135 4.36 32.22 -14.24
N VAL A 136 5.55 32.18 -13.65
CA VAL A 136 6.35 33.37 -13.33
C VAL A 136 7.40 33.55 -14.43
N PRO A 137 7.42 34.68 -15.16
CA PRO A 137 8.49 34.99 -16.10
C PRO A 137 9.84 35.03 -15.38
N MET A 138 10.85 34.37 -15.95
CA MET A 138 12.16 34.23 -15.30
C MET A 138 13.31 34.58 -16.24
N THR A 139 14.25 35.37 -15.73
CA THR A 139 15.55 35.60 -16.36
C THR A 139 16.54 34.46 -16.08
N ALA A 140 17.65 34.43 -16.83
CA ALA A 140 18.70 33.45 -16.59
C ALA A 140 19.27 33.55 -15.16
N ASP A 141 19.49 34.76 -14.65
CA ASP A 141 20.02 34.98 -13.31
C ASP A 141 19.02 34.54 -12.22
N GLU A 142 17.72 34.78 -12.42
CA GLU A 142 16.69 34.33 -11.49
C GLU A 142 16.56 32.80 -11.46
N LEU A 143 16.74 32.11 -12.59
CA LEU A 143 16.77 30.64 -12.62
C LEU A 143 17.98 30.08 -11.87
N VAL A 144 19.15 30.73 -11.98
CA VAL A 144 20.35 30.36 -11.22
C VAL A 144 20.14 30.60 -9.72
N ALA A 145 19.53 31.72 -9.35
CA ALA A 145 19.20 32.03 -7.96
C ALA A 145 18.18 31.04 -7.40
N LEU A 146 17.17 30.65 -8.19
CA LEU A 146 16.18 29.65 -7.82
C LEU A 146 16.84 28.27 -7.63
N GLU A 147 17.73 27.83 -8.51
CA GLU A 147 18.50 26.58 -8.37
C GLU A 147 19.29 26.56 -7.05
N ALA A 148 20.02 27.63 -6.77
CA ALA A 148 20.80 27.74 -5.54
C ALA A 148 19.90 27.73 -4.29
N ALA A 149 18.77 28.42 -4.33
CA ALA A 149 17.83 28.45 -3.21
C ALA A 149 17.14 27.10 -3.00
N MET A 150 16.78 26.38 -4.08
CA MET A 150 16.26 25.01 -3.99
C MET A 150 17.27 24.07 -3.30
N GLN A 151 18.55 24.16 -3.67
CA GLN A 151 19.61 23.34 -3.05
C GLN A 151 19.79 23.65 -1.56
N GLN A 152 19.70 24.93 -1.17
CA GLN A 152 19.81 25.34 0.24
C GLN A 152 18.62 24.90 1.09
N ASN A 153 17.41 24.87 0.54
CA ASN A 153 16.19 24.53 1.25
C ASN A 153 15.85 23.03 1.21
N MET A 154 16.69 22.19 0.61
CA MET A 154 16.51 20.72 0.57
C MET A 154 17.12 20.00 1.79
N VAL A 155 17.83 20.72 2.68
CA VAL A 155 18.57 20.17 3.83
C VAL A 155 17.70 20.02 5.07
#